data_AF-A0A843W2C9-F1
#
_entry.id   AF-A0A843W2C9-F1
#
_cell.length_a   1.000
_cell.length_b   1.000
_cell.length_c   1.000
_cell.angle_alpha   90.00
_cell.angle_beta   90.00
_cell.angle_gamma   90.00
#
_symmetry.space_group_name_H-M   'P 1'
#
loop_
_entity.id
_entity.type
_entity.pdbx_description
1 polymer ?
#
loop_
_entity_poly.entity_id
_entity_poly.type
_entity_poly.pdbx_seq_one_letter_code
_entity_poly.pdbx_strand_id
1 'polypeptide(L)'
;MLCGGNSAGTVTTYYLSSQGAAHDEIDFEFLGNLSGDPYIVHTNIYTQGKGNREQQFYLWNEEFADVPFPKSQPMRVYGSLWNADDWATRGEQCSAAAASPSGASHG
;
A
#
# COMPACT_ATOMS: atom_id res chain seq x y z
N MET A 1 8.47 -0.46 -6.55
CA MET A 1 9.91 -0.53 -6.27
C MET A 1 10.33 0.84 -5.79
N LEU A 2 10.73 0.99 -4.52
CA LEU A 2 11.27 2.28 -4.06
C LEU A 2 12.76 2.37 -4.44
N CYS A 3 13.18 3.54 -4.92
CA CYS A 3 14.50 3.75 -5.53
C CYS A 3 15.43 4.42 -4.52
N GLY A 4 16.61 3.84 -4.28
CA GLY A 4 17.62 4.50 -3.44
C GLY A 4 18.26 5.70 -4.16
N GLY A 5 18.52 6.78 -3.43
CA GLY A 5 19.10 8.01 -3.97
C GLY A 5 18.07 8.98 -4.53
N ASN A 6 18.36 9.64 -5.65
CA ASN A 6 17.46 10.64 -6.24
C ASN A 6 16.31 9.93 -6.95
N SER A 7 15.11 10.12 -6.43
CA SER A 7 13.86 9.58 -6.96
C SER A 7 12.86 10.68 -7.28
N ALA A 8 13.29 11.94 -7.32
CA ALA A 8 12.43 13.09 -7.59
C ALA A 8 11.68 12.90 -8.93
N GLY A 9 10.38 13.13 -8.90
CA GLY A 9 9.50 12.95 -10.07
C GLY A 9 9.09 11.52 -10.36
N THR A 10 9.50 10.55 -9.52
CA THR A 10 8.98 9.17 -9.60
C THR A 10 7.84 8.96 -8.61
N VAL A 11 6.85 8.16 -9.01
CA VAL A 11 5.76 7.71 -8.14
C VAL A 11 5.73 6.20 -8.17
N THR A 12 5.79 5.57 -7.01
CA THR A 12 5.48 4.14 -6.87
C THR A 12 4.09 4.01 -6.28
N THR A 13 3.16 3.39 -7.02
CA THR A 13 1.77 3.22 -6.61
C THR A 13 1.45 1.78 -6.21
N TYR A 14 0.63 1.64 -5.18
CA TYR A 14 -0.08 0.44 -4.79
C TYR A 14 -1.53 0.81 -4.55
N TYR A 15 -2.43 0.24 -5.33
CA TYR A 15 -3.82 0.64 -5.28
C TYR A 15 -4.75 -0.56 -5.48
N LEU A 16 -5.96 -0.41 -4.96
CA LEU A 16 -7.08 -1.31 -5.19
C LEU A 16 -8.12 -0.51 -5.96
N SER A 17 -8.59 -1.02 -7.09
CA SER A 17 -9.59 -0.32 -7.90
C SER A 17 -10.64 -1.30 -8.42
N SER A 18 -11.91 -0.89 -8.38
CA SER A 18 -12.98 -1.63 -9.06
C SER A 18 -13.04 -1.30 -10.55
N GLN A 19 -13.75 -2.09 -11.34
CA GLN A 19 -13.82 -1.86 -12.80
C GLN A 19 -14.94 -0.87 -13.15
N GLY A 20 -14.70 -0.05 -14.18
CA GLY A 20 -15.70 0.82 -14.79
C GLY A 20 -15.47 2.31 -14.52
N ALA A 21 -16.35 3.15 -15.10
CA ALA A 21 -16.21 4.61 -15.03
C ALA A 21 -16.51 5.20 -13.64
N ALA A 22 -17.32 4.50 -12.83
CA ALA A 22 -17.66 4.88 -11.47
C ALA A 22 -16.96 3.97 -10.46
N HIS A 23 -15.67 3.70 -10.67
CA HIS A 23 -14.91 2.82 -9.80
C HIS A 23 -14.76 3.39 -8.39
N ASP A 24 -14.54 2.50 -7.43
CA ASP A 24 -14.04 2.83 -6.11
C ASP A 24 -12.54 2.48 -6.11
N GLU A 25 -11.72 3.32 -5.50
CA GLU A 25 -10.26 3.15 -5.50
C GLU A 25 -9.66 3.61 -4.18
N ILE A 26 -8.63 2.89 -3.74
CA ILE A 26 -7.83 3.21 -2.55
C ILE A 26 -6.37 3.23 -2.98
N ASP A 27 -5.73 4.39 -2.83
CA ASP A 27 -4.37 4.62 -3.30
C ASP A 27 -3.35 4.71 -2.17
N PHE A 28 -2.20 4.09 -2.38
CA PHE A 28 -0.95 4.34 -1.67
C PHE A 28 0.13 4.68 -2.68
N GLU A 29 0.51 5.95 -2.71
CA GLU A 29 1.50 6.49 -3.63
C GLU A 29 2.70 7.00 -2.86
N PHE A 30 3.86 6.44 -3.16
CA PHE A 30 5.13 6.87 -2.60
C PHE A 30 5.77 7.85 -3.58
N LEU A 31 5.72 9.13 -3.23
CA LEU A 31 6.28 10.20 -4.04
C LEU A 31 7.78 10.30 -3.76
N GLY A 32 8.58 10.01 -4.79
CA GLY A 32 10.03 10.10 -4.72
C GLY A 32 10.51 11.54 -4.63
N ASN A 33 11.67 11.72 -4.02
CA ASN A 33 12.25 13.02 -3.71
C ASN A 33 13.75 13.05 -4.02
N LEU A 34 14.37 14.23 -3.89
CA LEU A 34 15.81 14.39 -4.04
C LEU A 34 16.57 13.55 -3.01
N SER A 35 17.81 13.19 -3.34
CA SER A 35 18.67 12.44 -2.43
C SER A 35 18.81 13.17 -1.08
N GLY A 36 18.42 12.49 0.00
CA GLY A 36 18.48 13.03 1.37
C GLY A 36 17.15 13.56 1.90
N ASP A 37 16.19 13.83 1.01
CA ASP A 37 14.84 14.24 1.40
C ASP A 37 13.93 13.02 1.59
N PRO A 38 12.97 13.07 2.53
CA PRO A 38 12.08 11.95 2.79
C PRO A 38 11.08 11.73 1.65
N TYR A 39 10.69 10.47 1.47
CA TYR A 39 9.51 10.11 0.69
C TYR A 39 8.25 10.66 1.35
N ILE A 40 7.28 11.03 0.52
CA ILE A 40 5.93 11.35 0.95
C ILE A 40 5.03 10.15 0.62
N VAL A 41 4.26 9.70 1.60
CA VAL A 41 3.14 8.79 1.37
C VAL A 41 1.92 9.63 1.08
N HIS A 42 1.44 9.55 -0.15
CA HIS A 42 0.21 10.14 -0.62
C HIS A 42 -0.88 9.06 -0.68
N THR A 43 -2.03 9.33 -0.08
CA THR A 43 -3.19 8.43 -0.11
C THR A 43 -4.39 9.13 -0.68
N ASN A 44 -5.23 8.41 -1.41
CA ASN A 44 -6.51 8.92 -1.91
C ASN A 44 -7.60 7.86 -1.79
N ILE A 45 -8.85 8.32 -1.78
CA ILE A 45 -10.03 7.45 -1.82
C ILE A 45 -11.00 7.96 -2.89
N TYR A 46 -11.26 7.11 -3.88
CA TYR A 46 -12.31 7.29 -4.86
C TYR A 46 -13.55 6.51 -4.46
N THR A 47 -14.70 7.17 -4.61
CA THR A 47 -16.02 6.55 -4.46
C THR A 47 -16.89 6.94 -5.63
N GLN A 48 -17.46 5.98 -6.35
CA GLN A 48 -18.29 6.23 -7.55
C GLN A 48 -17.58 7.12 -8.59
N GLY A 49 -16.29 6.87 -8.82
CA GLY A 49 -15.43 7.62 -9.75
C GLY A 49 -15.03 9.01 -9.27
N LYS A 50 -15.31 9.37 -8.01
CA LYS A 50 -14.96 10.69 -7.43
C LYS A 50 -13.90 10.54 -6.35
N GLY A 51 -12.71 11.06 -6.61
CA GLY A 51 -11.58 11.18 -5.66
C GLY A 51 -11.61 12.51 -4.89
N ASN A 52 -10.49 13.24 -4.89
CA ASN A 52 -10.26 14.50 -4.17
C ASN A 52 -10.26 14.36 -2.63
N ARG A 53 -9.72 13.25 -2.13
CA ARG A 53 -9.60 12.93 -0.69
C ARG A 53 -8.15 12.68 -0.32
N GLU A 54 -7.26 13.47 -0.89
CA GLU A 54 -5.83 13.30 -0.75
C GLU A 54 -5.36 13.60 0.67
N GLN A 55 -4.49 12.74 1.20
CA GLN A 55 -3.73 12.99 2.41
C GLN A 55 -2.26 12.67 2.17
N GLN A 56 -1.37 13.49 2.73
CA GLN A 56 0.07 13.33 2.60
C GLN A 56 0.71 13.22 3.97
N PHE A 57 1.58 12.23 4.12
CA PHE A 57 2.32 11.96 5.35
C PHE A 57 3.79 11.75 5.05
N TYR A 58 4.65 12.23 5.93
CA TYR A 58 6.04 11.77 5.95
C TYR A 58 6.11 10.46 6.74
N LEU A 59 6.93 9.53 6.27
CA LEU A 59 7.32 8.41 7.09
C LEU A 59 8.16 8.90 8.27
N TRP A 60 7.95 8.26 9.42
CA TRP A 60 8.69 8.56 10.62
C TRP A 60 10.16 8.21 10.45
N ASN A 61 11.04 9.22 10.52
CA ASN A 61 12.49 9.06 10.42
C ASN A 61 13.14 9.52 11.74
N GLU A 62 13.72 8.58 12.49
CA GLU A 62 14.47 8.82 13.73
C GLU A 62 15.97 8.59 13.57
N GLU A 63 16.55 8.83 12.40
CA GLU A 63 18.00 8.65 12.22
C GLU A 63 18.85 9.56 13.11
N PHE A 64 18.33 10.71 13.56
CA PHE A 64 19.00 11.53 14.57
C PHE A 64 19.14 10.81 15.93
N ALA A 65 18.33 9.78 16.16
CA ALA A 65 18.39 8.87 17.30
C ALA A 65 19.08 7.53 16.94
N ASP A 66 19.81 7.47 15.82
CA ASP A 66 20.52 6.29 15.33
C ASP A 66 19.61 5.08 15.04
N VAL A 67 18.32 5.33 14.79
CA VAL A 67 17.37 4.30 14.34
C VAL A 67 17.51 4.13 12.82
N PRO A 68 17.85 2.94 12.31
CA PRO A 68 18.06 2.72 10.88
C PRO A 68 16.80 3.02 10.06
N PHE A 69 16.96 3.79 8.97
CA PHE A 69 15.88 4.09 8.02
C PHE A 69 16.21 3.53 6.62
N PRO A 70 15.24 2.92 5.90
CA PRO A 70 15.49 2.33 4.59
C PRO A 70 15.70 3.41 3.50
N LYS A 71 16.96 3.70 3.17
CA LYS A 71 17.34 4.73 2.17
C LYS A 71 17.94 4.21 0.88
N SER A 72 18.68 3.11 0.97
CA SER A 72 19.64 2.70 -0.06
C SER A 72 19.33 1.34 -0.66
N GLN A 73 18.61 0.48 0.06
CA GLN A 73 18.19 -0.82 -0.43
C GLN A 73 16.88 -0.68 -1.23
N PRO A 74 16.85 -1.10 -2.51
CA PRO A 74 15.62 -1.11 -3.28
C PRO A 74 14.57 -2.00 -2.60
N MET A 75 13.35 -1.49 -2.45
CA MET A 75 12.26 -2.25 -1.83
C MET A 75 11.31 -2.82 -2.88
N ARG A 76 10.84 -4.04 -2.61
CA ARG A 76 9.73 -4.67 -3.34
C ARG A 76 8.47 -4.52 -2.50
N VAL A 77 7.32 -4.55 -3.15
CA VAL A 77 6.05 -4.61 -2.45
C VAL A 77 5.37 -5.92 -2.75
N TYR A 78 4.74 -6.43 -1.72
CA TYR A 78 4.08 -7.71 -1.68
C TYR A 78 2.65 -7.48 -1.18
N GLY A 79 1.69 -8.17 -1.78
CA GLY A 79 0.32 -8.26 -1.29
C GLY A 79 0.01 -9.72 -0.95
N SER A 80 -0.80 -9.95 0.08
CA SER A 80 -1.27 -11.29 0.43
C SER A 80 -2.72 -11.24 0.89
N LEU A 81 -3.45 -12.31 0.60
CA LEU A 81 -4.82 -12.55 1.08
C LEU A 81 -4.80 -13.87 1.85
N TRP A 82 -5.27 -13.86 3.09
CA TRP A 82 -5.27 -15.03 3.96
C TRP A 82 -6.51 -15.05 4.86
N ASN A 83 -6.90 -16.24 5.32
CA ASN A 83 -8.03 -16.40 6.23
C ASN A 83 -7.64 -15.91 7.64
N ALA A 84 -8.34 -14.90 8.13
CA ALA A 84 -8.14 -14.29 9.43
C ALA A 84 -9.42 -14.34 10.31
N ASP A 85 -10.30 -15.32 10.10
CA ASP A 85 -11.61 -15.44 10.77
C ASP A 85 -11.51 -15.35 12.30
N ASP A 86 -10.43 -15.85 12.90
CA ASP A 86 -10.23 -15.85 14.36
C ASP A 86 -10.12 -14.44 14.98
N TRP A 87 -9.80 -13.40 14.20
CA TRP A 87 -9.57 -12.04 14.73
C TRP A 87 -10.04 -10.88 13.86
N ALA A 88 -10.25 -11.08 12.55
CA ALA A 88 -10.60 -10.00 11.63
C ALA A 88 -12.10 -9.64 11.65
N THR A 89 -12.98 -10.60 11.95
CA THR A 89 -14.44 -10.38 12.00
C THR A 89 -14.94 -10.37 13.44
N ARG A 90 -15.83 -9.42 13.77
CA ARG A 90 -16.45 -9.28 15.11
C ARG A 90 -17.55 -10.33 15.37
N GLY A 91 -17.26 -11.61 15.14
CA GLY A 91 -18.17 -12.72 15.43
C GLY A 91 -19.40 -12.85 14.51
N GLU A 92 -19.54 -12.00 13.47
CA GLU A 92 -20.60 -12.15 12.48
C GLU A 92 -20.06 -12.91 11.25
N GLN A 93 -20.57 -14.13 11.06
CA GLN A 93 -20.29 -14.95 9.88
C GLN A 93 -20.98 -14.33 8.67
N CYS A 94 -20.24 -13.56 7.87
CA CYS A 94 -20.56 -13.46 6.45
C CYS A 94 -20.27 -14.84 5.85
N SER A 95 -21.29 -15.61 5.48
CA SER A 95 -21.10 -16.95 4.92
C SER A 95 -20.34 -16.84 3.60
N ALA A 96 -19.02 -17.01 3.63
CA ALA A 96 -18.27 -17.39 2.46
C ALA A 96 -18.75 -18.80 2.10
N ALA A 97 -19.63 -18.92 1.10
CA ALA A 97 -19.92 -20.21 0.50
C ALA A 97 -18.57 -20.80 0.05
N ALA A 98 -18.19 -21.91 0.68
CA ALA A 98 -16.92 -22.57 0.48
C ALA A 98 -16.75 -22.97 -1.00
N ALA A 99 -16.02 -22.17 -1.76
CA ALA A 99 -15.32 -22.68 -2.93
C ALA A 99 -14.01 -23.29 -2.41
N SER A 100 -13.98 -24.61 -2.30
CA SER A 100 -12.78 -25.36 -1.91
C SER A 100 -11.61 -24.98 -2.81
N PRO A 101 -10.48 -24.46 -2.30
CA PRO A 101 -9.27 -24.36 -3.10
C PRO A 101 -8.58 -25.73 -3.04
N SER A 102 -8.68 -26.47 -4.14
CA SER A 102 -7.70 -27.50 -4.45
C SER A 102 -6.32 -26.86 -4.43
N GLY A 103 -5.36 -27.52 -3.77
CA GLY A 103 -4.11 -26.94 -3.28
C GLY A 103 -3.28 -26.14 -4.27
N ALA A 104 -2.58 -25.14 -3.72
CA ALA A 104 -1.41 -24.53 -4.34
C ALA A 104 -0.38 -24.22 -3.25
N SER A 105 0.57 -25.13 -3.06
CA SER A 105 1.84 -24.86 -2.38
C SER A 105 2.86 -24.41 -3.42
N HIS A 106 3.62 -23.35 -3.16
CA HIS A 106 4.88 -23.08 -3.87
C HIS A 106 5.98 -22.86 -2.83
N GLY A 107 7.06 -23.63 -3.00
CA GLY A 107 8.37 -23.37 -2.39
C GLY A 107 9.25 -22.53 -3.31
#